data_AF-Q5WSV2-F1
#
_entry.id   AF-Q5WSV2-F1
#
_cell.length_a   1.000
_cell.length_b   1.000
_cell.length_c   1.000
_cell.angle_alpha   90.00
_cell.angle_beta   90.00
_cell.angle_gamma   90.00
#
_symmetry.space_group_name_H-M   'P 1'
#
loop_
_entity.id
_entity.type
_entity.pdbx_description
1 polymer ?
#
loop_
_entity_poly.entity_id
_entity_poly.type
_entity_poly.pdbx_seq_one_letter_code
_entity_poly.pdbx_strand_id
1 'polypeptide(L)'
;MSKWILLSGSLFLCLFSLSVHSNSFDKDQLVQRCQILHEELKELESHQYKGICRHKLALAANKIFSAKVRIVYENYKGAKQDLSVSMNNLKFAEDISCVFKSEITKARMEAREIQRELN
;
A
#
# COMPACT_ATOMS: atom_id res chain seq x y z
N MET A 1 -3.25 -40.85 38.42
CA MET A 1 -3.62 -39.62 37.68
C MET A 1 -2.40 -39.24 36.85
N SER A 2 -2.51 -39.37 35.52
CA SER A 2 -1.38 -39.30 34.59
C SER A 2 -0.98 -37.85 34.29
N LYS A 3 0.32 -37.58 34.37
CA LYS A 3 0.97 -36.30 34.04
C LYS A 3 1.01 -36.14 32.52
N TRP A 4 0.33 -35.11 31.99
CA TRP A 4 0.51 -34.69 30.61
C TRP A 4 1.31 -33.39 30.60
N ILE A 5 2.59 -33.53 30.26
CA ILE A 5 3.49 -32.45 29.90
C ILE A 5 3.18 -32.13 28.43
N LEU A 6 2.57 -30.98 28.17
CA LEU A 6 2.51 -30.41 26.82
C LEU A 6 3.52 -29.28 26.74
N LEU A 7 4.70 -29.60 26.22
CA LEU A 7 5.66 -28.63 25.68
C LEU A 7 5.02 -27.96 24.46
N SER A 8 4.44 -26.78 24.63
CA SER A 8 4.12 -25.89 23.50
C SER A 8 5.38 -25.16 23.04
N GLY A 9 6.25 -25.92 22.38
CA GLY A 9 7.36 -25.37 21.60
C GLY A 9 6.82 -24.78 20.30
N SER A 10 6.69 -23.45 20.25
CA SER A 10 6.63 -22.72 18.99
C SER A 10 7.79 -21.73 18.96
N LEU A 11 8.91 -22.20 18.40
CA LEU A 11 10.01 -21.34 17.97
C LEU A 11 9.46 -20.43 16.86
N PHE A 12 9.13 -19.18 17.20
CA PHE A 12 8.98 -18.13 16.20
C PHE A 12 10.37 -17.71 15.73
N LEU A 13 10.91 -18.45 14.76
CA LEU A 13 12.01 -18.03 13.92
C LEU A 13 11.43 -17.16 12.79
N CYS A 14 11.45 -15.84 12.97
CA CYS A 14 11.49 -14.92 11.83
C CYS A 14 12.76 -14.08 11.97
N LEU A 15 13.84 -14.66 11.46
CA LEU A 15 15.06 -13.97 11.08
C LEU A 15 14.73 -13.07 9.88
N PHE A 16 14.81 -11.76 10.03
CA PHE A 16 15.19 -10.87 8.93
C PHE A 16 16.28 -9.93 9.42
N SER A 17 17.50 -10.37 9.15
CA SER A 17 18.75 -9.67 9.44
C SER A 17 19.11 -8.72 8.31
N LEU A 18 19.80 -7.64 8.70
CA LEU A 18 20.78 -6.85 7.94
C LEU A 18 20.24 -5.84 6.92
N SER A 19 20.03 -4.63 7.45
CA SER A 19 20.06 -3.37 6.73
C SER A 19 21.43 -3.14 6.07
N VAL A 20 21.58 -3.56 4.82
CA VAL A 20 22.62 -3.04 3.93
C VAL A 20 22.07 -1.74 3.36
N HIS A 21 22.56 -0.61 3.88
CA HIS A 21 22.27 0.72 3.39
C HIS A 21 23.01 0.92 2.04
N SER A 22 22.47 0.34 0.98
CA SER A 22 22.76 0.74 -0.39
C SER A 22 21.89 1.94 -0.71
N ASN A 23 22.49 3.06 -1.11
CA ASN A 23 21.80 4.30 -1.50
C ASN A 23 21.03 4.18 -2.84
N SER A 24 20.62 2.97 -3.22
CA SER A 24 19.71 2.69 -4.33
C SER A 24 18.39 2.17 -3.74
N PHE A 25 17.28 2.87 -4.00
CA PHE A 25 15.96 2.36 -3.62
C PHE A 25 15.74 0.97 -4.21
N ASP A 26 15.17 0.05 -3.44
CA ASP A 26 14.86 -1.30 -3.91
C ASP A 26 13.60 -1.25 -4.78
N LYS A 27 13.79 -1.35 -6.10
CA LYS A 27 12.71 -1.36 -7.08
C LYS A 27 11.66 -2.44 -6.77
N ASP A 28 12.10 -3.63 -6.39
CA ASP A 28 11.21 -4.77 -6.17
C ASP A 28 10.38 -4.55 -4.92
N GLN A 29 10.98 -3.94 -3.88
CA GLN A 29 10.26 -3.48 -2.69
C GLN A 29 9.18 -2.44 -3.05
N LEU A 30 9.47 -1.43 -3.87
CA LEU A 30 8.49 -0.42 -4.27
C LEU A 30 7.35 -1.02 -5.11
N VAL A 31 7.66 -1.97 -5.99
CA VAL A 31 6.66 -2.72 -6.77
C VAL A 31 5.74 -3.52 -5.85
N GLN A 32 6.30 -4.21 -4.86
CA GLN A 32 5.52 -4.98 -3.87
C GLN A 32 4.65 -4.07 -3.02
N ARG A 33 5.17 -2.94 -2.53
CA ARG A 33 4.39 -1.95 -1.77
C ARG A 33 3.23 -1.39 -2.58
N CYS A 34 3.46 -1.07 -3.85
CA CYS A 34 2.37 -0.66 -4.74
C CYS A 34 1.32 -1.78 -4.91
N GLN A 35 1.74 -3.05 -4.98
CA GLN A 35 0.81 -4.17 -5.08
C GLN A 35 -0.04 -4.32 -3.81
N ILE A 36 0.58 -4.28 -2.63
CA ILE A 36 -0.15 -4.37 -1.35
C ILE A 36 -1.15 -3.22 -1.23
N LEU A 37 -0.71 -1.99 -1.50
CA LEU A 37 -1.56 -0.81 -1.45
C LEU A 37 -2.72 -0.87 -2.45
N HIS A 38 -2.51 -1.45 -3.63
CA HIS A 38 -3.60 -1.67 -4.59
C HIS A 38 -4.69 -2.58 -4.02
N GLU A 39 -4.31 -3.73 -3.46
CA GLU A 39 -5.25 -4.69 -2.86
C GLU A 39 -5.97 -4.09 -1.65
N GLU A 40 -5.26 -3.36 -0.78
CA GLU A 40 -5.87 -2.64 0.34
C GLU A 40 -6.93 -1.63 -0.12
N LEU A 41 -6.64 -0.86 -1.19
CA LEU A 41 -7.61 0.07 -1.74
C LEU A 41 -8.82 -0.63 -2.36
N LYS A 42 -8.63 -1.82 -2.94
CA LYS A 42 -9.74 -2.65 -3.45
C LYS A 42 -10.61 -3.18 -2.33
N GLU A 43 -10.01 -3.56 -1.21
CA GLU A 43 -10.75 -3.98 -0.03
C GLU A 43 -11.51 -2.81 0.60
N LEU A 44 -10.90 -1.63 0.71
CA LEU A 44 -11.59 -0.43 1.17
C LEU A 44 -12.74 -0.03 0.23
N GLU A 45 -12.56 -0.20 -1.09
CA GLU A 45 -13.58 0.03 -2.12
C GLU A 45 -14.81 -0.85 -1.90
N SER A 46 -14.61 -2.16 -1.70
CA SER A 46 -15.70 -3.15 -1.59
C SER A 46 -16.63 -2.87 -0.40
N HIS A 47 -16.11 -2.24 0.65
CA HIS A 47 -16.86 -1.90 1.85
C HIS A 47 -17.54 -0.53 1.83
N GLN A 48 -17.43 0.25 0.74
CA GLN A 48 -18.10 1.56 0.68
C GLN A 48 -19.56 1.44 0.23
N TYR A 49 -20.47 2.03 1.02
CA TYR A 49 -21.88 2.16 0.67
C TYR A 49 -22.13 3.27 -0.37
N LYS A 50 -21.41 4.40 -0.26
CA LYS A 50 -21.55 5.56 -1.16
C LYS A 50 -20.87 5.28 -2.50
N GLY A 51 -21.62 5.37 -3.61
CA GLY A 51 -21.08 5.13 -4.96
C GLY A 51 -19.90 6.03 -5.33
N ILE A 52 -19.91 7.30 -4.90
CA ILE A 52 -18.78 8.22 -5.12
C ILE A 52 -17.52 7.77 -4.37
N CYS A 53 -17.64 7.18 -3.18
CA CYS A 53 -16.51 6.64 -2.43
C CYS A 53 -15.92 5.43 -3.14
N ARG A 54 -16.76 4.49 -3.60
CA ARG A 54 -16.31 3.35 -4.43
C ARG A 54 -15.54 3.84 -5.65
N HIS A 55 -16.12 4.78 -6.40
CA HIS A 55 -15.50 5.31 -7.60
C HIS A 55 -14.13 5.96 -7.32
N LYS A 56 -14.01 6.76 -6.27
CA LYS A 56 -12.75 7.42 -5.92
C LYS A 56 -11.67 6.45 -5.44
N LEU A 57 -12.03 5.44 -4.64
CA LEU A 57 -11.10 4.39 -4.24
C LEU A 57 -10.68 3.52 -5.43
N ALA A 58 -11.59 3.19 -6.35
CA ALA A 58 -11.26 2.47 -7.58
C ALA A 58 -10.27 3.24 -8.46
N LEU A 59 -10.48 4.55 -8.64
CA LEU A 59 -9.55 5.41 -9.39
C LEU A 59 -8.17 5.48 -8.72
N ALA A 60 -8.13 5.60 -7.38
CA ALA A 60 -6.89 5.57 -6.62
C ALA A 60 -6.15 4.23 -6.81
N ALA A 61 -6.84 3.10 -6.65
CA ALA A 61 -6.29 1.76 -6.81
C ALA A 61 -5.72 1.54 -8.23
N ASN A 62 -6.45 1.96 -9.27
CA ASN A 62 -6.00 1.87 -10.66
C ASN A 62 -4.73 2.69 -10.91
N LYS A 63 -4.61 3.84 -10.24
CA LYS A 63 -3.43 4.71 -10.35
C LYS A 63 -2.24 4.16 -9.58
N ILE A 64 -2.44 3.55 -8.42
CA ILE A 64 -1.38 2.77 -7.74
C ILE A 64 -0.88 1.62 -8.63
N PHE A 65 -1.80 0.87 -9.24
CA PHE A 65 -1.43 -0.22 -10.16
C PHE A 65 -0.66 0.30 -11.39
N SER A 66 -1.09 1.43 -11.96
CA SER A 66 -0.38 2.08 -13.08
C SER A 66 1.02 2.53 -12.66
N ALA A 67 1.17 3.10 -11.45
CA ALA A 67 2.47 3.46 -10.90
C ALA A 67 3.37 2.24 -10.74
N LYS A 68 2.85 1.13 -10.20
CA LYS A 68 3.57 -0.17 -10.11
C LYS A 68 4.16 -0.57 -11.47
N VAL A 69 3.32 -0.62 -12.51
CA VAL A 69 3.76 -0.99 -13.86
C VAL A 69 4.85 -0.04 -14.37
N ARG A 70 4.70 1.27 -14.14
CA ARG A 70 5.71 2.25 -14.54
C ARG A 70 7.03 2.10 -13.78
N ILE A 71 7.01 1.72 -12.51
CA ILE A 71 8.22 1.43 -11.73
C ILE A 71 8.96 0.23 -12.32
N VAL A 72 8.24 -0.83 -12.71
CA VAL A 72 8.82 -2.01 -13.38
C VAL A 72 9.57 -1.62 -14.66
N TYR A 73 9.01 -0.70 -15.45
CA TYR A 73 9.61 -0.17 -16.68
C TYR A 73 10.49 1.08 -16.48
N GLU A 74 10.88 1.37 -15.24
CA GLU A 74 11.79 2.48 -14.90
C GLU A 74 11.31 3.87 -15.35
N ASN A 75 10.00 4.02 -15.61
CA ASN A 75 9.35 5.28 -15.92
C ASN A 75 8.94 5.99 -14.61
N TYR A 76 9.94 6.41 -13.83
CA TYR A 76 9.72 6.99 -12.50
C TYR A 76 8.97 8.33 -12.54
N LYS A 77 9.18 9.15 -13.57
CA LYS A 77 8.40 10.38 -13.76
C LYS A 77 6.91 10.09 -13.90
N GLY A 78 6.55 9.12 -14.73
CA GLY A 78 5.17 8.71 -14.89
C GLY A 78 4.61 8.04 -13.63
N ALA A 79 5.42 7.23 -12.92
CA ALA A 79 5.02 6.62 -11.66
C ALA A 79 4.69 7.68 -10.60
N LYS A 80 5.55 8.71 -10.45
CA LYS A 80 5.29 9.85 -9.55
C LYS A 80 4.00 10.58 -9.90
N GLN A 81 3.69 10.75 -11.18
CA GLN A 81 2.45 11.38 -11.62
C GLN A 81 1.23 10.52 -11.25
N ASP A 82 1.25 9.22 -11.51
CA ASP A 82 0.14 8.33 -11.15
C ASP A 82 -0.05 8.25 -9.62
N LEU A 83 1.03 8.21 -8.83
CA LEU A 83 0.97 8.30 -7.36
C LEU A 83 0.32 9.62 -6.89
N SER A 84 0.66 10.74 -7.53
CA SER A 84 0.03 12.04 -7.24
C SER A 84 -1.48 12.03 -7.50
N VAL A 85 -1.89 11.46 -8.64
CA VAL A 85 -3.33 11.34 -8.96
C VAL A 85 -4.04 10.41 -7.98
N SER A 86 -3.40 9.32 -7.56
CA SER A 86 -3.96 8.43 -6.52
C SER A 86 -4.18 9.20 -5.22
N MET A 87 -3.15 9.90 -4.72
CA MET A 87 -3.25 10.70 -3.50
C MET A 87 -4.35 11.75 -3.55
N ASN A 88 -4.59 12.39 -4.70
CA ASN A 88 -5.67 13.36 -4.87
C ASN A 88 -7.06 12.71 -4.76
N ASN A 89 -7.24 11.50 -5.28
CA ASN A 89 -8.51 10.76 -5.14
C ASN A 89 -8.72 10.30 -3.69
N LEU A 90 -7.67 9.87 -3.00
CA LEU A 90 -7.74 9.51 -1.58
C LEU A 90 -8.06 10.72 -0.70
N LYS A 91 -7.41 11.86 -0.96
CA LYS A 91 -7.71 13.12 -0.25
C LYS A 91 -9.16 13.54 -0.45
N PHE A 92 -9.67 13.42 -1.67
CA PHE A 92 -11.09 13.68 -1.93
C PHE A 92 -12.00 12.74 -1.11
N ALA A 93 -11.68 11.45 -1.05
CA ALA A 93 -12.45 10.47 -0.26
C ALA A 93 -12.42 10.79 1.26
N GLU A 94 -11.29 11.28 1.78
CA GLU A 94 -11.18 11.78 3.16
C GLU A 94 -12.10 12.98 3.41
N ASP A 95 -12.15 13.92 2.46
CA ASP A 95 -12.89 15.18 2.56
C ASP A 95 -14.41 14.95 2.52
N ILE A 96 -14.88 13.98 1.73
CA ILE A 96 -16.30 13.61 1.66
C ILE A 96 -16.73 12.58 2.71
N SER A 97 -15.85 12.26 3.67
CA SER A 97 -16.10 11.34 4.77
C SER A 97 -16.59 9.97 4.30
N CYS A 98 -15.79 9.32 3.45
CA CYS A 98 -15.93 7.89 3.15
C CYS A 98 -15.67 7.04 4.41
N VAL A 99 -16.20 5.81 4.42
CA VAL A 99 -15.98 4.86 5.52
C VAL A 99 -14.48 4.51 5.57
N PHE A 100 -13.96 4.21 6.77
CA PHE A 100 -12.53 3.89 6.98
C PHE A 100 -11.58 5.06 6.66
N LYS A 101 -11.97 6.28 7.05
CA LYS A 101 -11.17 7.49 6.83
C LYS A 101 -9.72 7.37 7.34
N SER A 102 -9.50 6.67 8.44
CA SER A 102 -8.16 6.44 9.01
C SER A 102 -7.29 5.61 8.06
N GLU A 103 -7.84 4.52 7.54
CA GLU A 103 -7.20 3.60 6.60
C GLU A 103 -6.95 4.28 5.25
N ILE A 104 -7.91 5.06 4.75
CA ILE A 104 -7.72 5.90 3.54
C ILE A 104 -6.56 6.89 3.76
N THR A 105 -6.47 7.49 4.95
CA THR A 105 -5.37 8.41 5.29
C THR A 105 -4.03 7.68 5.31
N LYS A 106 -3.97 6.49 5.92
CA LYS A 106 -2.76 5.64 5.91
C LYS A 106 -2.34 5.29 4.48
N ALA A 107 -3.28 4.86 3.65
CA ALA A 107 -3.04 4.55 2.24
C ALA A 107 -2.48 5.76 1.46
N ARG A 108 -2.99 6.97 1.73
CA ARG A 108 -2.46 8.21 1.12
C ARG A 108 -1.05 8.53 1.59
N MET A 109 -0.75 8.28 2.86
CA MET A 109 0.60 8.49 3.41
C MET A 109 1.60 7.48 2.82
N GLU A 110 1.22 6.22 2.69
CA GLU A 110 2.03 5.19 2.03
C GLU A 110 2.32 5.56 0.56
N ALA A 111 1.31 5.98 -0.20
CA ALA A 111 1.51 6.46 -1.57
C ALA A 111 2.51 7.64 -1.66
N ARG A 112 2.54 8.50 -0.63
CA ARG A 112 3.48 9.62 -0.54
C ARG A 112 4.90 9.16 -0.24
N GLU A 113 5.07 8.15 0.61
CA GLU A 113 6.37 7.56 0.93
C GLU A 113 6.98 6.88 -0.29
N ILE A 114 6.20 6.03 -0.98
CA ILE A 114 6.61 5.44 -2.26
C ILE A 114 7.03 6.54 -3.24
N GLN A 115 6.27 7.63 -3.35
CA GLN A 115 6.61 8.74 -4.27
C GLN A 115 7.93 9.42 -3.91
N ARG A 116 8.25 9.57 -2.61
CA ARG A 116 9.48 10.18 -2.12
C ARG A 116 10.71 9.31 -2.39
N GLU A 117 10.55 8.00 -2.29
CA GLU A 117 11.63 7.03 -2.52
C GLU A 117 11.97 6.84 -4.01
N LEU A 118 11.08 7.23 -4.93
CA LEU A 118 11.35 7.27 -6.37
C LEU A 118 12.26 8.42 -6.82
N ASN A 119 12.90 9.14 -5.90
CA ASN A 119 13.78 10.29 -6.19
C ASN A 119 15.17 9.90 -6.66
#